data_AF-A0A1S2WT33-F1
#
_entry.id   AF-A0A1S2WT33-F1
#
_cell.length_a   1.000
_cell.length_b   1.000
_cell.length_c   1.000
_cell.angle_alpha   90.00
_cell.angle_beta   90.00
_cell.angle_gamma   90.00
#
_symmetry.space_group_name_H-M   'P 1'
#
loop_
_entity.id
_entity.type
_entity.pdbx_description
1 polymer ?
#
loop_
_entity_poly.entity_id
_entity_poly.type
_entity_poly.pdbx_seq_one_letter_code
_entity_poly.pdbx_strand_id
1 'polypeptide(L)'
;MYFTGFTPTSNLPDYSTVNKFRNLLIEKKKYKKLLKEFNKQLETLGLSINNAKGAIIDATLVESAGRPNKHIDNPVEDRKEDKTSIPNISYGKDTDARWIKKGSKSHYGYKVFASVDDKHGFIQTIHTESAEVYEAHRLETMLEDINCKQLLADKAYDTAANRELLKANKINNRVIKKAVRNKPLTKRQKLRNILISKVRYKVEQCFGTMKRKFNFELVTSLQ
;
A
#
# COMPACT_ATOMS: atom_id res chain seq x y z
N MET A 1 -18.12 -16.15 -12.85
CA MET A 1 -18.40 -15.09 -13.84
C MET A 1 -19.81 -14.48 -13.70
N TYR A 2 -20.51 -14.61 -12.56
CA TYR A 2 -21.90 -14.14 -12.42
C TYR A 2 -22.05 -12.62 -12.17
N PHE A 3 -20.96 -11.90 -11.91
CA PHE A 3 -21.02 -10.47 -11.55
C PHE A 3 -20.93 -9.52 -12.76
N THR A 4 -20.45 -9.99 -13.90
CA THR A 4 -20.15 -9.12 -15.06
C THR A 4 -21.32 -8.98 -16.03
N GLY A 5 -22.46 -9.65 -15.78
CA GLY A 5 -23.61 -9.66 -16.69
C GLY A 5 -23.39 -10.42 -18.01
N PHE A 6 -22.23 -11.08 -18.18
CA PHE A 6 -21.94 -11.91 -19.34
C PHE A 6 -22.64 -13.27 -19.22
N THR A 7 -23.23 -13.74 -20.32
CA THR A 7 -23.75 -15.11 -20.41
C THR A 7 -22.61 -16.07 -20.78
N PRO A 8 -22.69 -17.36 -20.42
CA PRO A 8 -21.67 -18.35 -20.79
C PRO A 8 -21.40 -18.46 -22.29
N THR A 9 -22.37 -18.06 -23.12
CA THR A 9 -22.32 -18.10 -24.58
C THR A 9 -21.98 -16.75 -25.22
N SER A 10 -21.89 -15.68 -24.43
CA SER A 10 -21.53 -14.35 -24.96
C SER A 10 -20.05 -14.28 -25.31
N ASN A 11 -19.71 -13.48 -26.33
CA ASN A 11 -18.31 -13.16 -26.62
C ASN A 11 -17.71 -12.43 -25.42
N LEU A 12 -16.80 -13.11 -24.73
CA LEU A 12 -16.08 -12.55 -23.59
C LEU A 12 -14.89 -11.73 -24.10
N PRO A 13 -14.59 -10.58 -23.48
CA PRO A 13 -13.37 -9.84 -23.78
C PRO A 13 -12.16 -10.74 -23.49
N ASP A 14 -11.28 -10.85 -24.48
CA ASP A 14 -10.03 -11.59 -24.34
C ASP A 14 -9.04 -10.83 -23.43
N TYR A 15 -7.91 -11.48 -23.12
CA TYR A 15 -6.85 -10.90 -22.30
C TYR A 15 -6.37 -9.54 -22.86
N SER A 16 -6.23 -9.45 -24.19
CA SER A 16 -5.75 -8.26 -24.89
C SER A 16 -6.69 -7.07 -24.69
N THR A 17 -8.00 -7.31 -24.77
CA THR A 17 -9.04 -6.29 -24.59
C THR A 17 -9.05 -5.76 -23.17
N VAL A 18 -9.00 -6.66 -22.17
CA VAL A 18 -8.95 -6.26 -20.75
C VAL A 18 -7.66 -5.46 -20.46
N ASN A 19 -6.53 -5.87 -21.02
CA ASN A 19 -5.27 -5.16 -20.84
C ASN A 19 -5.29 -3.75 -21.44
N LYS A 20 -5.77 -3.59 -22.67
CA LYS A 20 -5.92 -2.27 -23.31
C LYS A 20 -6.85 -1.36 -22.51
N PHE A 21 -7.97 -1.89 -22.02
CA PHE A 21 -8.87 -1.12 -21.17
C PHE A 21 -8.20 -0.67 -19.87
N ARG A 22 -7.42 -1.56 -19.23
CA ARG A 22 -6.66 -1.21 -18.03
C ARG A 22 -5.65 -0.09 -18.29
N ASN A 23 -4.86 -0.19 -19.35
CA ASN A 23 -3.87 0.84 -19.70
C ASN A 23 -4.53 2.17 -20.02
N LEU A 24 -5.68 2.15 -20.70
CA LEU A 24 -6.47 3.36 -20.95
C LEU A 24 -6.93 4.03 -19.64
N LEU A 25 -7.33 3.25 -18.64
CA LEU A 25 -7.68 3.79 -17.32
C LEU A 25 -6.47 4.41 -16.58
N ILE A 26 -5.25 3.86 -16.78
CA ILE A 26 -4.00 4.41 -16.24
C ILE A 26 -3.71 5.76 -16.92
N GLU A 27 -3.66 5.77 -18.26
CA GLU A 27 -3.38 6.96 -19.07
C GLU A 27 -4.36 8.10 -18.74
N LYS A 28 -5.65 7.79 -18.60
CA LYS A 28 -6.69 8.77 -18.27
C LYS A 28 -6.81 9.07 -16.76
N LYS A 29 -5.94 8.50 -15.92
CA LYS A 29 -5.89 8.67 -14.46
C LYS A 29 -7.25 8.43 -13.78
N LYS A 30 -7.99 7.40 -14.21
CA LYS A 30 -9.37 7.16 -13.76
C LYS A 30 -9.51 6.18 -12.60
N TYR A 31 -8.51 5.34 -12.32
CA TYR A 31 -8.60 4.32 -11.25
C TYR A 31 -9.00 4.89 -9.89
N LYS A 32 -8.36 5.98 -9.46
CA LYS A 32 -8.65 6.65 -8.20
C LYS A 32 -10.09 7.17 -8.15
N LYS A 33 -10.60 7.72 -9.26
CA LYS A 33 -12.00 8.17 -9.36
C LYS A 33 -12.97 7.00 -9.29
N LEU A 34 -12.67 5.90 -9.97
CA LEU A 34 -13.49 4.68 -9.97
C LEU A 34 -13.54 4.03 -8.58
N LEU A 35 -12.39 3.92 -7.90
CA LEU A 35 -12.31 3.38 -6.54
C LEU A 35 -13.13 4.24 -5.57
N LYS A 36 -13.03 5.58 -5.68
CA LYS A 36 -13.82 6.50 -4.86
C LYS A 36 -15.32 6.32 -5.07
N GLU A 37 -15.76 6.18 -6.33
CA GLU A 37 -17.17 5.95 -6.63
C GLU A 37 -17.65 4.58 -6.14
N PHE A 38 -16.81 3.55 -6.27
CA PHE A 38 -17.11 2.22 -5.73
C PHE A 38 -17.27 2.25 -4.20
N ASN A 39 -16.36 2.92 -3.49
CA ASN A 39 -16.44 3.07 -2.04
C ASN A 39 -17.69 3.86 -1.60
N LYS A 40 -18.08 4.89 -2.37
CA LYS A 40 -19.33 5.61 -2.16
C LYS A 40 -20.56 4.71 -2.33
N GLN A 41 -20.58 3.82 -3.32
CA GLN A 41 -21.66 2.85 -3.48
C GLN A 41 -21.73 1.87 -2.32
N LEU A 42 -20.58 1.36 -1.85
CA LEU A 42 -20.54 0.50 -0.66
C LEU A 42 -21.11 1.21 0.58
N GLU A 43 -20.84 2.51 0.74
CA GLU A 43 -21.43 3.32 1.81
C GLU A 43 -22.94 3.41 1.75
N THR A 44 -23.52 3.59 0.55
CA THR A 44 -24.98 3.61 0.39
C THR A 44 -25.63 2.30 0.81
N LEU A 45 -24.89 1.20 0.77
CA LEU A 45 -25.33 -0.13 1.23
C LEU A 45 -25.06 -0.38 2.72
N GLY A 46 -24.61 0.64 3.48
CA GLY A 46 -24.30 0.53 4.90
C GLY A 46 -22.93 -0.06 5.21
N LEU A 47 -22.15 -0.44 4.19
CA LEU A 47 -20.75 -0.86 4.31
C LEU A 47 -19.88 0.40 4.40
N SER A 48 -19.93 1.02 5.58
CA SER A 48 -19.36 2.34 5.85
C SER A 48 -17.82 2.37 5.76
N ILE A 49 -17.28 2.91 4.66
CA ILE A 49 -15.84 3.11 4.45
C ILE A 49 -15.41 4.51 4.95
N ASN A 50 -16.17 5.56 4.64
CA ASN A 50 -15.91 6.94 5.06
C ASN A 50 -16.42 7.28 6.47
N ASN A 51 -17.39 6.54 7.03
CA ASN A 51 -17.80 6.73 8.44
C ASN A 51 -16.84 6.05 9.43
N ALA A 52 -15.84 5.33 8.92
CA ALA A 52 -14.79 4.79 9.76
C ALA A 52 -14.02 5.95 10.41
N LYS A 53 -13.85 5.87 11.74
CA LYS A 53 -13.15 6.93 12.47
C LYS A 53 -11.65 6.87 12.21
N GLY A 54 -11.13 5.71 11.81
CA GLY A 54 -9.71 5.51 11.57
C GLY A 54 -9.37 4.89 10.23
N ALA A 55 -8.17 5.21 9.80
CA ALA A 55 -7.51 4.61 8.64
C ALA A 55 -6.29 3.82 9.11
N ILE A 56 -6.11 2.63 8.56
CA ILE A 56 -4.96 1.76 8.79
C ILE A 56 -4.10 1.80 7.54
N ILE A 57 -2.89 2.35 7.64
CA ILE A 57 -1.92 2.36 6.56
C ILE A 57 -0.88 1.25 6.76
N ASP A 58 -0.55 0.59 5.66
CA ASP A 58 0.56 -0.34 5.55
C ASP A 58 1.02 -0.44 4.10
N ALA A 59 2.25 -0.93 3.91
CA ALA A 59 2.84 -1.14 2.61
C ALA A 59 3.24 -2.61 2.42
N THR A 60 3.08 -3.10 1.19
CA THR A 60 3.50 -4.45 0.82
C THR A 60 4.33 -4.44 -0.44
N LEU A 61 5.31 -5.35 -0.52
CA LEU A 61 6.08 -5.56 -1.74
C LEU A 61 5.33 -6.48 -2.70
N VAL A 62 5.39 -6.14 -3.98
CA VAL A 62 4.86 -6.93 -5.09
C VAL A 62 5.92 -7.00 -6.19
N GLU A 63 6.14 -8.18 -6.75
CA GLU A 63 7.19 -8.38 -7.73
C GLU A 63 6.74 -7.93 -9.12
N SER A 64 7.68 -7.42 -9.92
CA SER A 64 7.41 -7.15 -11.33
C SER A 64 7.45 -8.44 -12.14
N ALA A 65 6.46 -8.65 -13.00
CA ALA A 65 6.47 -9.71 -14.00
C ALA A 65 7.57 -9.51 -15.07
N GLY A 66 8.07 -8.28 -15.21
CA GLY A 66 9.17 -7.92 -16.11
C GLY A 66 10.55 -8.09 -15.49
N ARG A 67 10.68 -8.90 -14.44
CA ARG A 67 11.91 -9.09 -13.68
C ARG A 67 13.09 -9.52 -14.57
N PRO A 68 14.26 -8.87 -14.44
CA PRO A 68 15.43 -9.22 -15.22
C PRO A 68 16.07 -10.52 -14.72
N ASN A 69 16.77 -11.21 -15.63
CA ASN A 69 17.59 -12.39 -15.30
C ASN A 69 18.92 -12.05 -14.59
N LYS A 70 19.11 -10.78 -14.20
CA LYS A 70 20.33 -10.29 -13.54
C LYS A 70 20.02 -9.88 -12.11
N HIS A 71 20.94 -10.18 -11.20
CA HIS A 71 20.90 -9.70 -9.82
C HIS A 71 21.76 -8.43 -9.67
N ILE A 72 21.33 -7.53 -8.79
CA ILE A 72 22.13 -6.38 -8.35
C ILE A 72 22.83 -6.74 -7.05
N ASP A 73 24.12 -6.43 -6.99
CA ASP A 73 24.89 -6.43 -5.76
C ASP A 73 24.56 -5.17 -4.95
N ASN A 74 24.25 -5.34 -3.67
CA ASN A 74 23.92 -4.27 -2.71
C ASN A 74 22.79 -3.31 -3.17
N PRO A 75 21.57 -3.81 -3.44
CA PRO A 75 20.43 -2.91 -3.65
C PRO A 75 20.08 -2.16 -2.36
N VAL A 76 19.25 -1.12 -2.49
CA VAL A 76 18.73 -0.34 -1.37
C VAL A 76 18.12 -1.27 -0.31
N GLU A 77 18.51 -1.11 0.95
CA GLU A 77 18.00 -1.94 2.04
C GLU A 77 16.73 -1.33 2.67
N ASP A 78 15.73 -2.17 2.89
CA ASP A 78 14.48 -1.81 3.58
C ASP A 78 14.78 -1.19 4.95
N ARG A 79 14.20 -0.01 5.21
CA ARG A 79 14.43 0.86 6.39
C ARG A 79 15.80 1.54 6.47
N LYS A 80 16.58 1.53 5.39
CA LYS A 80 17.83 2.29 5.24
C LYS A 80 17.87 3.09 3.93
N GLU A 81 16.71 3.30 3.32
CA GLU A 81 16.55 4.01 2.05
C GLU A 81 17.24 5.38 2.06
N ASP A 82 17.09 6.15 3.15
CA ASP A 82 17.70 7.49 3.29
C ASP A 82 19.24 7.48 3.36
N LYS A 83 19.86 6.32 3.61
CA LYS A 83 21.31 6.18 3.82
C LYS A 83 22.03 5.59 2.60
N THR A 84 21.28 5.19 1.58
CA THR A 84 21.84 4.48 0.43
C THR A 84 21.55 5.27 -0.82
N SER A 85 22.59 5.53 -1.62
CA SER A 85 22.41 6.10 -2.94
C SER A 85 21.58 5.14 -3.79
N ILE A 86 20.53 5.63 -4.43
CA ILE A 86 19.65 4.81 -5.26
C ILE A 86 20.43 4.47 -6.53
N PRO A 87 20.79 3.19 -6.77
CA PRO A 87 21.48 2.83 -8.00
C PRO A 87 20.52 3.09 -9.18
N ASN A 88 20.92 3.96 -10.11
CA ASN A 88 20.13 4.25 -11.30
C ASN A 88 20.31 3.15 -12.35
N ILE A 89 19.83 1.96 -12.02
CA ILE A 89 19.97 0.77 -12.84
C ILE A 89 18.59 0.17 -13.06
N SER A 90 18.07 0.35 -14.27
CA SER A 90 16.87 -0.33 -14.74
C SER A 90 17.30 -1.54 -15.59
N TYR A 91 17.06 -2.73 -15.06
CA TYR A 91 17.25 -3.98 -15.79
C TYR A 91 15.87 -4.59 -16.03
N GLY A 92 15.53 -4.90 -17.28
CA GLY A 92 14.30 -5.64 -17.60
C GLY A 92 13.38 -4.89 -18.55
N LYS A 93 12.23 -5.51 -18.85
CA LYS A 93 11.18 -4.92 -19.70
C LYS A 93 10.36 -3.88 -18.95
N ASP A 94 10.34 -3.96 -17.62
CA ASP A 94 9.62 -3.03 -16.75
C ASP A 94 10.57 -1.90 -16.33
N THR A 95 10.43 -0.73 -16.92
CA THR A 95 11.35 0.39 -16.68
C THR A 95 11.16 1.08 -15.34
N ASP A 96 10.00 0.88 -14.69
CA ASP A 96 9.59 1.64 -13.50
C ASP A 96 9.85 0.83 -12.22
N ALA A 97 9.97 -0.49 -12.33
CA ALA A 97 10.35 -1.35 -11.23
C ALA A 97 11.82 -1.14 -10.80
N ARG A 98 12.07 -1.35 -9.51
CA ARG A 98 13.38 -1.15 -8.88
C ARG A 98 13.67 -2.23 -7.86
N TRP A 99 14.95 -2.35 -7.51
CA TRP A 99 15.43 -3.36 -6.56
C TRP A 99 15.38 -2.83 -5.11
N ILE A 100 14.91 -3.70 -4.20
CA ILE A 100 15.02 -3.50 -2.75
C ILE A 100 15.44 -4.80 -2.08
N LYS A 101 16.28 -4.72 -1.05
CA LYS A 101 16.60 -5.85 -0.18
C LYS A 101 15.81 -5.77 1.12
N LYS A 102 14.99 -6.78 1.35
CA LYS A 102 14.20 -6.96 2.58
C LYS A 102 14.68 -8.19 3.31
N GLY A 103 15.36 -7.98 4.45
CA GLY A 103 16.04 -9.04 5.17
C GLY A 103 17.20 -9.61 4.33
N SER A 104 17.18 -10.92 4.08
CA SER A 104 18.20 -11.60 3.24
C SER A 104 17.83 -11.70 1.76
N LYS A 105 16.62 -11.28 1.37
CA LYS A 105 16.12 -11.43 -0.01
C LYS A 105 16.07 -10.11 -0.75
N SER A 106 16.43 -10.14 -2.03
CA SER A 106 16.29 -9.02 -2.96
C SER A 106 15.03 -9.21 -3.79
N HIS A 107 14.23 -8.15 -3.89
CA HIS A 107 12.99 -8.09 -4.64
C HIS A 107 13.10 -7.02 -5.71
N TYR A 108 12.55 -7.32 -6.89
CA TYR A 108 12.45 -6.38 -8.00
C TYR A 108 10.98 -6.11 -8.29
N GLY A 109 10.54 -4.87 -8.14
CA GLY A 109 9.13 -4.53 -8.34
C GLY A 109 8.73 -3.23 -7.67
N TYR A 110 7.63 -3.29 -6.93
CA TYR A 110 6.91 -2.13 -6.41
C TYR A 110 6.59 -2.26 -4.92
N LYS A 111 6.42 -1.11 -4.27
CA LYS A 111 5.72 -0.97 -2.99
C LYS A 111 4.30 -0.52 -3.26
N VAL A 112 3.35 -1.30 -2.76
CA VAL A 112 1.93 -1.00 -2.78
C VAL A 112 1.53 -0.53 -1.39
N PHE A 113 1.21 0.75 -1.29
CA PHE A 113 0.68 1.40 -0.10
C PHE A 113 -0.83 1.30 -0.13
N ALA A 114 -1.43 0.72 0.91
CA ALA A 114 -2.86 0.65 1.05
C ALA A 114 -3.32 1.33 2.34
N SER A 115 -4.44 2.04 2.25
CA SER A 115 -5.22 2.45 3.41
C SER A 115 -6.47 1.61 3.48
N VAL A 116 -6.77 1.05 4.66
CA VAL A 116 -8.02 0.34 4.92
C VAL A 116 -8.77 0.94 6.10
N ASP A 117 -10.09 0.82 6.09
CA ASP A 117 -10.92 1.31 7.17
C ASP A 117 -10.74 0.49 8.47
N ASP A 118 -10.81 1.16 9.63
CA ASP A 118 -10.57 0.52 10.93
C ASP A 118 -11.72 -0.33 11.45
N LYS A 119 -12.87 -0.37 10.77
CA LYS A 119 -14.08 -1.09 11.19
C LYS A 119 -14.23 -2.43 10.46
N HIS A 120 -14.15 -2.44 9.13
CA HIS A 120 -14.43 -3.61 8.28
C HIS A 120 -13.20 -4.08 7.49
N GLY A 121 -12.21 -3.22 7.27
CA GLY A 121 -10.99 -3.56 6.52
C GLY A 121 -11.14 -3.41 5.01
N PHE A 122 -12.12 -2.64 4.54
CA PHE A 122 -12.25 -2.24 3.14
C PHE A 122 -11.18 -1.23 2.76
N ILE A 123 -10.74 -1.32 1.51
CA ILE A 123 -9.70 -0.46 0.94
C ILE A 123 -10.27 0.93 0.67
N GLN A 124 -9.69 1.94 1.31
CA GLN A 124 -10.01 3.34 1.09
C GLN A 124 -9.26 3.91 -0.11
N THR A 125 -7.95 3.67 -0.18
CA THR A 125 -7.08 4.09 -1.29
C THR A 125 -5.90 3.13 -1.43
N ILE A 126 -5.30 3.11 -2.63
CA ILE A 126 -4.08 2.39 -2.95
C ILE A 126 -3.17 3.32 -3.75
N HIS A 127 -1.89 3.34 -3.39
CA HIS A 127 -0.83 3.99 -4.15
C HIS A 127 0.27 2.98 -4.43
N THR A 128 0.81 3.02 -5.64
CA THR A 128 1.89 2.12 -6.06
C THR A 128 3.08 2.97 -6.46
N GLU A 129 4.24 2.66 -5.89
CA GLU A 129 5.51 3.26 -6.28
C GLU A 129 6.59 2.19 -6.42
N SER A 130 7.74 2.58 -6.96
CA SER A 130 8.90 1.69 -7.08
C SER A 130 9.37 1.18 -5.71
N ALA A 131 9.92 -0.05 -5.68
CA ALA A 131 10.11 -0.77 -4.42
C ALA A 131 11.12 -0.14 -3.44
N GLU A 132 12.08 0.63 -3.93
CA GLU A 132 13.10 1.35 -3.18
C GLU A 132 12.55 2.56 -2.41
N VAL A 133 11.33 3.01 -2.70
CA VAL A 133 10.74 4.20 -2.07
C VAL A 133 10.57 3.98 -0.57
N TYR A 134 11.03 4.95 0.23
CA TYR A 134 10.87 4.85 1.67
C TYR A 134 9.43 5.08 2.12
N GLU A 135 8.86 4.08 2.78
CA GLU A 135 7.45 4.06 3.15
C GLU A 135 7.05 5.23 4.07
N ALA A 136 7.94 5.60 5.00
CA ALA A 136 7.68 6.64 5.98
C ALA A 136 7.48 8.02 5.33
N HIS A 137 8.08 8.27 4.16
CA HIS A 137 7.98 9.53 3.42
C HIS A 137 6.70 9.64 2.58
N ARG A 138 5.92 8.57 2.45
CA ARG A 138 4.68 8.55 1.65
C ARG A 138 3.42 8.76 2.46
N LEU A 139 3.56 9.08 3.75
CA LEU A 139 2.39 9.33 4.58
C LEU A 139 1.56 10.52 4.08
N GLU A 140 2.21 11.60 3.65
CA GLU A 140 1.53 12.80 3.14
C GLU A 140 0.69 12.48 1.91
N THR A 141 1.27 11.81 0.91
CA THR A 141 0.57 11.38 -0.30
C THR A 141 -0.65 10.50 0.03
N MET A 142 -0.53 9.60 1.01
CA MET A 142 -1.66 8.77 1.44
C MET A 142 -2.76 9.59 2.11
N LEU A 143 -2.40 10.65 2.86
CA LEU A 143 -3.34 11.51 3.57
C LEU A 143 -4.17 12.40 2.64
N GLU A 144 -3.70 12.69 1.42
CA GLU A 144 -4.48 13.44 0.41
C GLU A 144 -5.80 12.73 0.06
N ASP A 145 -5.82 11.39 0.17
CA ASP A 145 -6.90 10.54 -0.31
C ASP A 145 -7.77 9.93 0.78
N ILE A 146 -7.44 10.18 2.04
CA ILE A 146 -8.18 9.64 3.17
C ILE A 146 -8.62 10.74 4.11
N ASN A 147 -9.89 10.67 4.52
CA ASN A 147 -10.42 11.49 5.60
C ASN A 147 -10.58 10.60 6.83
N CYS A 148 -9.76 10.81 7.86
CA CYS A 148 -9.81 10.02 9.09
C CYS A 148 -9.58 10.88 10.33
N LYS A 149 -10.15 10.47 11.48
CA LYS A 149 -9.91 11.12 12.78
C LYS A 149 -8.73 10.50 13.53
N GLN A 150 -8.33 9.29 13.16
CA GLN A 150 -7.19 8.58 13.75
C GLN A 150 -6.46 7.76 12.69
N LEU A 151 -5.13 7.75 12.76
CA LEU A 151 -4.31 6.99 11.84
C LEU A 151 -3.54 5.90 12.56
N LEU A 152 -3.75 4.65 12.16
CA LEU A 152 -3.02 3.48 12.63
C LEU A 152 -1.97 3.09 11.60
N ALA A 153 -0.72 2.99 12.01
CA ALA A 153 0.36 2.57 11.11
C ALA A 153 1.47 1.85 11.87
N ASP A 154 2.38 1.26 11.10
CA ASP A 154 3.53 0.53 11.60
C ASP A 154 4.55 1.44 12.32
N LYS A 155 5.60 0.85 12.89
CA LYS A 155 6.63 1.63 13.60
C LYS A 155 7.60 2.38 12.66
N ALA A 156 7.71 1.99 11.40
CA ALA A 156 8.51 2.71 10.40
C ALA A 156 7.91 4.10 10.11
N TYR A 157 6.59 4.26 10.20
CA TYR A 157 5.93 5.57 10.10
C TYR A 157 6.15 6.50 11.32
N ASP A 158 6.76 6.05 12.43
CA ASP A 158 6.96 6.85 13.66
C ASP A 158 8.17 7.80 13.55
N THR A 159 8.15 8.68 12.55
CA THR A 159 9.17 9.73 12.32
C THR A 159 8.75 11.07 12.95
N ALA A 160 9.70 12.01 13.08
CA ALA A 160 9.39 13.36 13.58
C ALA A 160 8.44 14.11 12.62
N ALA A 161 8.78 14.13 11.33
CA ALA A 161 7.97 14.74 10.28
C ALA A 161 6.52 14.21 10.27
N ASN A 162 6.33 12.87 10.34
CA ASN A 162 4.99 12.29 10.34
C ASN A 162 4.18 12.65 11.60
N ARG A 163 4.84 12.82 12.75
CA ARG A 163 4.14 13.26 13.97
C ARG A 163 3.66 14.70 13.84
N GLU A 164 4.47 15.57 13.25
CA GLU A 164 4.11 16.97 12.98
C GLU A 164 3.00 17.06 11.95
N LEU A 165 3.10 16.31 10.86
CA LEU A 165 2.09 16.21 9.82
C LEU A 165 0.73 15.79 10.39
N LEU A 166 0.70 14.72 11.20
CA LEU A 166 -0.54 14.26 11.84
C LEU A 166 -1.11 15.28 12.82
N LYS A 167 -0.24 16.00 13.54
CA LYS A 167 -0.66 17.08 14.45
C LYS A 167 -1.26 18.25 13.68
N ALA A 168 -0.63 18.68 12.59
CA ALA A 168 -1.11 19.76 11.73
C ALA A 168 -2.48 19.45 11.14
N ASN A 169 -2.69 18.20 10.71
CA ASN A 169 -3.97 17.71 10.17
C ASN A 169 -5.00 17.34 11.26
N LYS A 170 -4.69 17.55 12.56
CA LYS A 170 -5.56 17.21 13.70
C LYS A 170 -5.98 15.73 13.73
N ILE A 171 -5.12 14.84 13.23
CA ILE A 171 -5.35 13.40 13.20
C ILE A 171 -4.76 12.77 14.47
N ASN A 172 -5.55 11.95 15.16
CA ASN A 172 -5.06 11.21 16.32
C ASN A 172 -4.01 10.19 15.90
N ASN A 173 -2.77 10.42 16.35
CA ASN A 173 -1.64 9.55 16.04
C ASN A 173 -1.75 8.21 16.79
N ARG A 174 -2.07 7.14 16.05
CA ARG A 174 -2.03 5.74 16.49
C ARG A 174 -0.96 4.94 15.73
N VAL A 175 0.15 5.59 15.37
CA VAL A 175 1.36 4.93 14.87
C VAL A 175 2.03 4.17 16.02
N ILE A 176 2.48 2.94 15.77
CA ILE A 176 3.18 2.11 16.76
C ILE A 176 4.47 2.82 17.18
N LYS A 177 4.67 2.99 18.49
CA LYS A 177 5.87 3.66 19.00
C LYS A 177 7.10 2.77 18.88
N LYS A 178 8.18 3.32 18.33
CA LYS A 178 9.49 2.67 18.27
C LYS A 178 10.31 2.99 19.53
N ALA A 179 11.04 1.99 20.06
CA ALA A 179 12.04 2.23 21.09
C ALA A 179 13.24 2.98 20.47
N VAL A 180 13.80 3.94 21.20
CA VAL A 180 14.98 4.69 20.75
C VAL A 180 16.19 4.20 21.54
N ARG A 181 17.40 4.37 21.00
CA ARG A 181 18.65 4.03 21.69
C ARG A 181 18.64 4.61 23.10
N ASN A 182 18.92 3.76 24.10
CA ASN A 182 18.94 4.08 25.53
C ASN A 182 17.59 4.58 26.11
N LYS A 183 16.48 4.43 25.39
CA LYS A 183 15.14 4.83 25.83
C LYS A 183 14.12 3.72 25.51
N PRO A 184 13.99 2.70 26.38
CA PRO A 184 13.05 1.61 26.17
C PRO A 184 11.60 2.10 26.28
N LEU A 185 10.67 1.34 25.68
CA LEU A 185 9.24 1.65 25.77
C LEU A 185 8.72 1.44 27.20
N THR A 186 7.94 2.41 27.68
CA THR A 186 7.24 2.31 28.96
C THR A 186 6.14 1.24 28.93
N LYS A 187 5.69 0.76 30.10
CA LYS A 187 4.57 -0.19 30.19
C LYS A 187 3.31 0.32 29.46
N ARG A 188 3.00 1.62 29.62
CA ARG A 188 1.88 2.28 28.93
C ARG A 188 2.05 2.28 27.41
N GLN A 189 3.25 2.56 26.90
CA GLN A 189 3.53 2.53 25.47
C GLN A 189 3.42 1.12 24.88
N LYS A 190 3.90 0.10 25.61
CA LYS A 190 3.75 -1.31 25.21
C LYS A 190 2.27 -1.71 25.11
N LEU A 191 1.46 -1.38 26.12
CA LEU A 191 0.01 -1.62 26.09
C LEU A 191 -0.67 -0.89 24.93
N ARG A 192 -0.34 0.38 24.70
CA ARG A 192 -0.82 1.15 23.53
C ARG A 192 -0.48 0.44 22.21
N ASN A 193 0.77 0.00 22.05
CA ASN A 193 1.21 -0.71 20.85
C ASN A 193 0.42 -2.01 20.64
N ILE A 194 0.17 -2.80 21.70
CA ILE A 194 -0.64 -4.03 21.63
C ILE A 194 -2.06 -3.71 21.14
N LEU A 195 -2.70 -2.69 21.70
CA LEU A 195 -4.06 -2.29 21.30
C LEU A 195 -4.12 -1.82 19.84
N ILE A 196 -3.10 -1.08 19.39
CA ILE A 196 -2.98 -0.65 17.99
C ILE A 196 -2.81 -1.86 17.07
N SER A 197 -1.91 -2.79 17.40
CA SER A 197 -1.65 -3.98 16.58
C SER A 197 -2.89 -4.86 16.39
N LYS A 198 -3.73 -5.00 17.43
CA LYS A 198 -4.99 -5.77 17.33
C LYS A 198 -5.93 -5.23 16.25
N VAL A 199 -5.93 -3.92 16.01
CA VAL A 199 -6.75 -3.29 14.97
C VAL A 199 -6.02 -3.33 13.63
N ARG A 200 -4.71 -3.07 13.61
CA ARG A 200 -3.91 -3.05 12.37
C ARG A 200 -3.96 -4.35 11.58
N TYR A 201 -4.12 -5.51 12.24
CA TYR A 201 -4.23 -6.81 11.57
C TYR A 201 -5.22 -6.86 10.38
N LYS A 202 -6.23 -5.97 10.35
CA LYS A 202 -7.16 -5.86 9.22
C LYS A 202 -6.48 -5.55 7.88
N VAL A 203 -5.44 -4.72 7.86
CA VAL A 203 -4.69 -4.44 6.62
C VAL A 203 -3.89 -5.66 6.17
N GLU A 204 -3.38 -6.45 7.11
CA GLU A 204 -2.70 -7.71 6.83
C GLU A 204 -3.67 -8.75 6.24
N GLN A 205 -4.91 -8.79 6.73
CA GLN A 205 -5.97 -9.62 6.14
C GLN A 205 -6.31 -9.18 4.71
N CYS A 206 -6.38 -7.87 4.47
CA CYS A 206 -6.58 -7.32 3.13
C CYS A 206 -5.47 -7.79 2.18
N PHE A 207 -4.20 -7.56 2.54
CA PHE A 207 -3.07 -8.02 1.72
C PHE A 207 -3.04 -9.55 1.57
N GLY A 208 -3.32 -10.29 2.64
CA GLY A 208 -3.40 -11.75 2.60
C GLY A 208 -4.49 -12.26 1.67
N THR A 209 -5.59 -11.52 1.52
CA THR A 209 -6.67 -11.82 0.56
C THR A 209 -6.23 -11.48 -0.86
N MET A 210 -5.63 -10.30 -1.06
CA MET A 210 -5.10 -9.89 -2.37
C MET A 210 -4.11 -10.90 -2.93
N LYS A 211 -3.13 -11.33 -2.12
CA LYS A 211 -2.09 -12.27 -2.57
C LYS A 211 -2.67 -13.67 -2.82
N ARG A 212 -3.44 -14.22 -1.88
CA ARG A 212 -3.89 -15.63 -1.94
C ARG A 212 -5.12 -15.88 -2.81
N LYS A 213 -6.06 -14.94 -2.88
CA LYS A 213 -7.32 -15.12 -3.64
C LYS A 213 -7.32 -14.41 -4.98
N PHE A 214 -6.62 -13.28 -5.09
CA PHE A 214 -6.57 -12.48 -6.31
C PHE A 214 -5.23 -12.57 -7.05
N ASN A 215 -4.33 -13.46 -6.61
CA ASN A 215 -3.01 -13.69 -7.20
C ASN A 215 -2.19 -12.38 -7.39
N PHE A 216 -2.30 -11.47 -6.42
CA PHE A 216 -1.61 -10.17 -6.44
C PHE A 216 -0.14 -10.30 -6.00
N GLU A 217 0.59 -11.19 -6.66
CA GLU A 217 2.02 -11.45 -6.42
C GLU A 217 2.92 -10.85 -7.50
N LEU A 218 2.37 -10.69 -8.71
CA LEU A 218 3.06 -10.17 -9.89
C LEU A 218 2.29 -8.98 -10.49
N VAL A 219 3.01 -7.91 -10.83
CA VAL A 219 2.46 -6.71 -11.47
C VAL A 219 3.30 -6.37 -12.71
N THR A 220 2.67 -5.82 -13.74
CA THR A 220 3.35 -5.28 -14.93
C THR A 220 3.43 -3.76 -14.84
N SER A 221 4.34 -3.14 -15.58
CA SER A 221 4.69 -1.72 -15.46
C SER A 221 3.46 -0.80 -15.44
N LEU A 222 3.58 0.32 -14.73
CA LEU A 222 2.61 1.42 -14.74
C LEU A 222 2.73 2.22 -16.06
N GLN A 223 2.50 1.57 -17.20
CA GLN A 223 2.47 2.21 -18.52
C GLN A 223 1.03 2.41 -19.01
#